data_AF-A0A1V5AEM5-F1
#
_entry.id   AF-A0A1V5AEM5-F1
#
_cell.length_a   1.000
_cell.length_b   1.000
_cell.length_c   1.000
_cell.angle_alpha   90.00
_cell.angle_beta   90.00
_cell.angle_gamma   90.00
#
_symmetry.space_group_name_H-M   'P 1'
#
loop_
_entity.id
_entity.type
_entity.pdbx_description
1 polymer ?
#
loop_
_entity_poly.entity_id
_entity_poly.type
_entity_poly.pdbx_seq_one_letter_code
_entity_poly.pdbx_strand_id
1 'polypeptide(L)'
;MLTSINTGLYSAGDDLLGVIDYYESLFSRSGLEARGSEFRAWELSMMVDVVKLLHIPDSMKDELLTSIVRAWRLDLAEPAGDQISAALQKMEEIRQGVAWIRANPGPNSQHLLDATALLSLPMRKVDLKEDRAQDVQDLLRAVVADLRSRMVECCGQAR
;
A
#
# COMPACT_ATOMS: atom_id res chain seq x y z
N MET A 1 25.06 13.93 11.13
CA MET A 1 23.63 14.03 10.77
C MET A 1 23.14 12.89 9.85
N LEU A 2 24.00 11.97 9.39
CA LEU A 2 23.60 10.86 8.48
C LEU A 2 23.04 9.61 9.19
N THR A 3 23.28 9.45 10.50
CA THR A 3 22.87 8.27 11.26
C THR A 3 21.37 8.21 11.56
N SER A 4 20.72 9.36 11.77
CA SER A 4 19.29 9.41 12.14
C SER A 4 18.33 9.14 10.97
N ILE A 5 18.76 9.45 9.74
CA ILE A 5 17.94 9.24 8.53
C ILE A 5 17.86 7.75 8.20
N ASN A 6 18.97 7.02 8.38
CA ASN A 6 18.98 5.57 8.18
C ASN A 6 18.10 4.86 9.20
N THR A 7 18.17 5.17 10.50
CA THR A 7 17.38 4.40 11.49
C THR A 7 15.86 4.49 11.28
N GLY A 8 15.33 5.66 10.90
CA GLY A 8 13.89 5.83 10.66
C GLY A 8 13.41 5.18 9.36
N LEU A 9 14.22 5.19 8.31
CA LEU A 9 13.88 4.53 7.03
C LEU A 9 13.90 3.01 7.16
N TYR A 10 14.84 2.48 7.93
CA TYR A 10 14.92 1.04 8.19
C TYR A 10 13.72 0.57 9.01
N SER A 11 13.30 1.32 10.04
CA SER A 11 12.10 0.98 10.83
C SER A 11 10.82 1.04 10.00
N ALA A 12 10.65 2.06 9.15
CA ALA A 12 9.48 2.14 8.28
C ALA A 12 9.41 0.95 7.29
N GLY A 13 10.56 0.55 6.74
CA GLY A 13 10.65 -0.65 5.91
C GLY A 13 10.37 -1.95 6.68
N ASP A 14 10.86 -2.07 7.92
CA ASP A 14 10.61 -3.25 8.76
C ASP A 14 9.14 -3.38 9.16
N ASP A 15 8.50 -2.27 9.54
CA ASP A 15 7.06 -2.24 9.89
C ASP A 15 6.21 -2.69 8.69
N LEU A 16 6.55 -2.21 7.49
CA LEU A 16 5.85 -2.60 6.27
C LEU A 16 6.05 -4.08 5.95
N LEU A 17 7.28 -4.59 6.04
CA LEU A 17 7.56 -6.02 5.84
C LEU A 17 6.81 -6.89 6.85
N GLY A 18 6.74 -6.46 8.12
CA GLY A 18 5.99 -7.19 9.15
C GLY A 18 4.49 -7.32 8.84
N VAL A 19 3.86 -6.27 8.33
CA VAL A 19 2.47 -6.31 7.85
C VAL A 19 2.34 -7.26 6.65
N ILE A 20 3.25 -7.16 5.68
CA ILE A 20 3.21 -7.99 4.47
C ILE A 20 3.37 -9.48 4.80
N ASP A 21 4.33 -9.84 5.65
CA ASP A 21 4.57 -11.22 6.05
C ASP A 21 3.38 -11.79 6.83
N TYR A 22 2.73 -10.98 7.67
CA TYR A 22 1.50 -11.38 8.36
C TYR A 22 0.39 -11.75 7.37
N TYR A 23 0.07 -10.88 6.41
CA TYR A 23 -1.03 -11.14 5.47
C TYR A 23 -0.69 -12.21 4.43
N GLU A 24 0.57 -12.34 3.99
CA GLU A 24 1.00 -13.46 3.14
C GLU A 24 0.76 -14.80 3.85
N SER A 25 1.05 -14.88 5.15
CA SER A 25 0.79 -16.09 5.93
C SER A 25 -0.70 -16.45 6.02
N LEU A 26 -1.58 -15.46 5.96
CA LEU A 26 -3.03 -15.66 5.90
C LEU A 26 -3.46 -16.12 4.50
N PHE A 27 -2.92 -15.50 3.45
CA PHE A 27 -3.26 -15.79 2.07
C PHE A 27 -2.77 -17.16 1.59
N SER A 28 -1.68 -17.63 2.19
CA SER A 28 -1.09 -18.95 1.92
C SER A 28 -1.82 -20.10 2.63
N ARG A 29 -2.86 -19.82 3.43
CA ARG A 29 -3.63 -20.87 4.13
C ARG A 29 -4.46 -21.68 3.15
N SER A 30 -4.37 -23.00 3.26
CA SER A 30 -5.19 -23.92 2.46
C SER A 30 -6.69 -23.66 2.66
N GLY A 31 -7.44 -23.77 1.57
CA GLY A 31 -8.90 -23.59 1.59
C GLY A 31 -9.37 -22.14 1.75
N LEU A 32 -8.48 -21.14 1.65
CA LEU A 32 -8.91 -19.74 1.56
C LEU A 32 -9.68 -19.45 0.26
N GLU A 33 -9.32 -20.11 -0.83
CA GLU A 33 -10.00 -19.98 -2.12
C GLU A 33 -11.50 -20.33 -2.03
N ALA A 34 -11.86 -21.29 -1.18
CA ALA A 34 -13.25 -21.66 -0.92
C ALA A 34 -14.00 -20.64 -0.05
N ARG A 35 -13.30 -19.68 0.56
CA ARG A 35 -13.79 -18.69 1.52
C ARG A 35 -13.56 -17.28 1.00
N GLY A 36 -14.06 -17.01 -0.21
CA GLY A 36 -13.83 -15.76 -0.93
C GLY A 36 -14.11 -14.46 -0.15
N SER A 37 -15.20 -14.42 0.62
CA SER A 37 -15.53 -13.24 1.44
C SER A 37 -14.56 -13.02 2.60
N GLU A 38 -13.98 -14.09 3.17
CA GLU A 38 -12.94 -14.01 4.18
C GLU A 38 -11.65 -13.45 3.58
N PHE A 39 -11.27 -13.94 2.39
CA PHE A 39 -10.15 -13.37 1.64
C PHE A 39 -10.35 -11.87 1.40
N ARG A 40 -11.53 -11.45 0.91
CA ARG A 40 -11.83 -10.03 0.64
C ARG A 40 -11.81 -9.15 1.89
N ALA A 41 -12.20 -9.69 3.04
CA ALA A 41 -12.09 -8.98 4.30
C ALA A 41 -10.62 -8.80 4.73
N TRP A 42 -9.78 -9.83 4.54
CA TRP A 42 -8.35 -9.74 4.82
C TRP A 42 -7.61 -8.84 3.83
N GLU A 43 -7.96 -8.88 2.55
CA GLU A 43 -7.41 -7.98 1.54
C GLU A 43 -7.71 -6.51 1.87
N LEU A 44 -8.93 -6.20 2.29
CA LEU A 44 -9.26 -4.88 2.81
C LEU A 44 -8.43 -4.51 4.04
N SER A 45 -8.32 -5.43 5.00
CA SER A 45 -7.59 -5.20 6.25
C SER A 45 -6.10 -4.92 5.96
N MET A 46 -5.51 -5.67 5.03
CA MET A 46 -4.13 -5.46 4.57
C MET A 46 -3.96 -4.06 3.98
N MET A 47 -4.83 -3.65 3.07
CA MET A 47 -4.74 -2.31 2.48
C MET A 47 -4.86 -1.22 3.54
N VAL A 48 -5.76 -1.38 4.51
CA VAL A 48 -5.90 -0.44 5.62
C VAL A 48 -4.62 -0.34 6.45
N ASP A 49 -4.00 -1.47 6.79
CA ASP A 49 -2.79 -1.47 7.61
C ASP A 49 -1.58 -0.93 6.85
N VAL A 50 -1.44 -1.22 5.56
CA VAL A 50 -0.41 -0.60 4.71
C VAL A 50 -0.59 0.91 4.64
N VAL A 51 -1.81 1.40 4.39
CA VAL A 51 -2.09 2.86 4.30
C VAL A 51 -1.80 3.58 5.63
N LYS A 52 -2.04 2.94 6.77
CA LYS A 52 -1.72 3.52 8.08
C LYS A 52 -0.23 3.79 8.27
N LEU A 53 0.63 2.94 7.70
CA LEU A 53 2.09 3.05 7.78
C LEU A 53 2.68 4.11 6.84
N LEU A 54 1.89 4.66 5.91
CA LEU A 54 2.39 5.67 4.97
C LEU A 54 2.64 7.02 5.66
N HIS A 55 3.72 7.69 5.27
CA HIS A 55 4.09 9.02 5.76
C HIS A 55 3.46 10.14 4.94
N ILE A 56 2.12 10.12 4.86
CA ILE A 56 1.27 11.11 4.19
C ILE A 56 0.47 11.91 5.23
N PRO A 57 -0.07 13.11 4.90
CA PRO A 57 -0.91 13.88 5.82
C PRO A 57 -2.07 13.07 6.40
N ASP A 58 -2.30 13.18 7.71
CA ASP A 58 -3.35 12.41 8.40
C ASP A 58 -4.74 12.65 7.79
N SER A 59 -5.04 13.88 7.37
CA SER A 59 -6.31 14.19 6.69
C SER A 59 -6.48 13.42 5.38
N MET A 60 -5.41 13.26 4.60
CA MET A 60 -5.44 12.48 3.35
C MET A 60 -5.54 10.98 3.64
N LYS A 61 -4.84 10.52 4.68
CA LYS A 61 -4.88 9.13 5.15
C LYS A 61 -6.31 8.75 5.57
N ASP A 62 -6.94 9.56 6.41
CA ASP A 62 -8.30 9.32 6.92
C ASP A 62 -9.33 9.32 5.78
N GLU A 63 -9.22 10.27 4.86
CA GLU A 63 -10.11 10.37 3.69
C GLU A 63 -9.95 9.16 2.76
N LEU A 64 -8.71 8.76 2.46
CA LEU A 64 -8.41 7.59 1.65
C LEU A 64 -8.93 6.31 2.30
N LEU A 65 -8.62 6.08 3.57
CA LEU A 65 -9.09 4.90 4.32
C LEU A 65 -10.62 4.82 4.34
N THR A 66 -11.27 5.93 4.64
CA THR A 66 -12.75 6.01 4.66
C THR A 66 -13.34 5.69 3.30
N SER A 67 -12.74 6.22 2.23
CA SER A 67 -13.21 5.99 0.86
C SER A 67 -13.04 4.53 0.44
N ILE A 68 -11.86 3.95 0.69
CA ILE A 68 -11.57 2.53 0.41
C ILE A 68 -12.57 1.62 1.11
N VAL A 69 -12.76 1.78 2.43
CA VAL A 69 -13.66 0.93 3.22
C VAL A 69 -15.10 1.03 2.72
N ARG A 70 -15.56 2.23 2.34
CA ARG A 70 -16.93 2.42 1.82
C ARG A 70 -17.13 1.84 0.43
N ALA A 71 -16.11 1.95 -0.42
CA ALA A 71 -16.13 1.51 -1.81
C ALA A 71 -15.89 0.01 -1.96
N TRP A 72 -15.22 -0.66 -1.00
CA TRP A 72 -14.83 -2.05 -1.13
C TRP A 72 -16.00 -3.02 -1.28
N ARG A 73 -15.86 -3.97 -2.20
CA ARG A 73 -16.79 -5.09 -2.37
C ARG A 73 -16.25 -6.33 -1.65
N LEU A 74 -17.09 -6.93 -0.81
CA LEU A 74 -16.80 -8.21 -0.16
C LEU A 74 -17.06 -9.41 -1.08
N ASP A 75 -17.87 -9.22 -2.11
CA ASP A 75 -18.10 -10.24 -3.14
C ASP A 75 -16.91 -10.28 -4.09
N LEU A 76 -16.55 -11.49 -4.50
CA LEU A 76 -15.51 -11.69 -5.50
C LEU A 76 -16.05 -11.35 -6.90
N ALA A 77 -15.30 -10.54 -7.65
CA ALA A 77 -15.56 -10.31 -9.07
C ALA A 77 -15.08 -11.48 -9.95
N GLU A 78 -14.11 -12.26 -9.46
CA GLU A 78 -13.37 -13.30 -10.18
C GLU A 78 -13.02 -14.47 -9.24
N PRO A 79 -12.57 -15.64 -9.75
CA PRO A 79 -12.13 -16.74 -8.91
C PRO A 79 -11.11 -16.31 -7.83
N ALA A 80 -11.29 -16.82 -6.61
CA ALA A 80 -10.48 -16.43 -5.47
C ALA A 80 -8.98 -16.68 -5.68
N GLY A 81 -8.62 -17.79 -6.34
CA GLY A 81 -7.21 -18.15 -6.59
C GLY A 81 -6.46 -17.12 -7.43
N ASP A 82 -7.10 -16.55 -8.46
CA ASP A 82 -6.49 -15.52 -9.30
C ASP A 82 -6.29 -14.22 -8.51
N GLN A 83 -7.26 -13.84 -7.67
CA GLN A 83 -7.16 -12.66 -6.82
C GLN A 83 -6.10 -12.82 -5.72
N ILE A 84 -6.03 -13.99 -5.08
CA ILE A 84 -4.99 -14.32 -4.10
C ILE A 84 -3.61 -14.22 -4.75
N SER A 85 -3.44 -14.81 -5.94
CA SER A 85 -2.17 -14.76 -6.67
C SER A 85 -1.78 -13.32 -7.02
N ALA A 86 -2.73 -12.50 -7.46
CA ALA A 86 -2.50 -11.08 -7.74
C ALA A 86 -2.11 -10.30 -6.48
N ALA A 87 -2.76 -10.58 -5.34
CA ALA A 87 -2.45 -9.93 -4.07
C ALA A 87 -1.05 -10.31 -3.55
N LEU A 88 -0.67 -11.59 -3.67
CA LEU A 88 0.68 -12.06 -3.35
C LEU A 88 1.75 -11.40 -4.23
N GLN A 89 1.48 -11.25 -5.54
CA GLN A 89 2.38 -10.54 -6.44
C GLN A 89 2.56 -9.07 -6.03
N LYS A 90 1.48 -8.43 -5.57
CA LYS A 90 1.49 -7.05 -5.08
C LYS A 90 2.27 -6.89 -3.77
N MET A 91 2.18 -7.87 -2.86
CA MET A 91 3.03 -7.94 -1.67
C MET A 91 4.52 -8.04 -2.03
N GLU A 92 4.86 -8.83 -3.04
CA GLU A 92 6.24 -8.99 -3.50
C GLU A 92 6.80 -7.68 -4.10
N GLU A 93 5.99 -6.91 -4.84
CA GLU A 93 6.40 -5.57 -5.30
C GLU A 93 6.79 -4.65 -4.13
N ILE A 94 6.06 -4.72 -3.02
CA ILE A 94 6.38 -3.95 -1.80
C ILE A 94 7.71 -4.39 -1.21
N ARG A 95 7.97 -5.69 -1.10
CA ARG A 95 9.26 -6.22 -0.63
C ARG A 95 10.42 -5.75 -1.48
N GLN A 96 10.25 -5.79 -2.80
CA GLN A 96 11.25 -5.30 -3.75
C GLN A 96 11.49 -3.80 -3.59
N GLY A 97 10.44 -3.01 -3.36
CA GLY A 97 10.54 -1.60 -3.03
C GLY A 97 11.38 -1.35 -1.77
N VAL A 98 11.09 -2.06 -0.68
CA VAL A 98 11.86 -1.97 0.57
C VAL A 98 13.33 -2.36 0.35
N ALA A 99 13.59 -3.47 -0.34
CA ALA A 99 14.94 -3.95 -0.62
C ALA A 99 15.74 -2.94 -1.46
N TRP A 100 15.11 -2.38 -2.51
CA TRP A 100 15.74 -1.40 -3.37
C TRP A 100 16.11 -0.13 -2.61
N ILE A 101 15.21 0.37 -1.76
CA ILE A 101 15.43 1.56 -0.93
C ILE A 101 16.56 1.36 0.08
N ARG A 102 16.63 0.17 0.70
CA ARG A 102 17.73 -0.19 1.61
C ARG A 102 19.08 -0.24 0.90
N ALA A 103 19.11 -0.71 -0.34
CA ALA A 103 20.31 -0.75 -1.16
C ALA A 103 20.70 0.64 -1.71
N ASN A 104 19.73 1.55 -1.87
CA ASN A 104 19.90 2.86 -2.49
C ASN A 104 19.30 3.98 -1.61
N PRO A 105 19.84 4.21 -0.40
CA PRO A 105 19.31 5.25 0.48
C PRO A 105 19.57 6.63 -0.11
N GLY A 106 18.57 7.51 -0.03
CA GLY A 106 18.60 8.86 -0.54
C GLY A 106 17.60 9.77 0.16
N PRO A 107 17.64 11.08 -0.10
CA PRO A 107 16.80 12.06 0.57
C PRO A 107 15.29 11.83 0.34
N ASN A 108 14.92 11.16 -0.77
CA ASN A 108 13.54 10.87 -1.14
C ASN A 108 13.12 9.43 -0.83
N SER A 109 13.95 8.64 -0.14
CA SER A 109 13.71 7.21 0.05
C SER A 109 12.38 6.92 0.75
N GLN A 110 11.99 7.70 1.75
CA GLN A 110 10.72 7.49 2.44
C GLN A 110 9.53 7.73 1.50
N HIS A 111 9.53 8.84 0.76
CA HIS A 111 8.46 9.16 -0.18
C HIS A 111 8.36 8.16 -1.34
N LEU A 112 9.50 7.65 -1.82
CA LEU A 112 9.53 6.59 -2.83
C LEU A 112 8.97 5.28 -2.27
N LEU A 113 9.29 4.95 -1.03
CA LEU A 113 8.73 3.77 -0.36
C LEU A 113 7.22 3.91 -0.17
N ASP A 114 6.73 5.05 0.34
CA ASP A 114 5.31 5.29 0.53
C ASP A 114 4.54 5.22 -0.81
N ALA A 115 5.10 5.80 -1.87
CA ALA A 115 4.50 5.76 -3.20
C ALA A 115 4.47 4.33 -3.77
N THR A 116 5.55 3.56 -3.55
CA THR A 116 5.62 2.14 -3.96
C THR A 116 4.56 1.33 -3.23
N ALA A 117 4.48 1.45 -1.91
CA ALA A 117 3.50 0.75 -1.08
C ALA A 117 2.05 1.07 -1.50
N LEU A 118 1.76 2.35 -1.78
CA LEU A 118 0.45 2.79 -2.23
C LEU A 118 0.07 2.25 -3.63
N LEU A 119 1.02 2.26 -4.58
CA LEU A 119 0.79 1.77 -5.94
C LEU A 119 0.74 0.24 -6.03
N SER A 120 1.31 -0.44 -5.04
CA SER A 120 1.27 -1.89 -4.90
C SER A 120 0.13 -2.38 -4.00
N LEU A 121 -0.89 -1.56 -3.71
CA LEU A 121 -2.13 -2.07 -3.12
C LEU A 121 -2.89 -2.94 -4.15
N PRO A 122 -3.40 -4.13 -3.77
CA PRO A 122 -4.18 -5.00 -4.64
C PRO A 122 -5.61 -4.46 -4.78
N MET A 123 -5.75 -3.36 -5.50
CA MET A 123 -7.01 -2.69 -5.71
C MET A 123 -7.21 -2.36 -7.18
N ARG A 124 -8.18 -3.04 -7.79
CA ARG A 124 -8.62 -2.78 -9.16
C ARG A 124 -9.97 -2.08 -9.14
N LYS A 125 -10.33 -1.45 -10.26
CA LYS A 125 -11.62 -0.76 -10.37
C LYS A 125 -12.81 -1.70 -10.13
N VAL A 126 -12.71 -2.96 -10.55
CA VAL A 126 -13.75 -3.99 -10.39
C VAL A 126 -13.96 -4.43 -8.94
N ASP A 127 -12.96 -4.21 -8.08
CA ASP A 127 -12.98 -4.53 -6.65
C ASP A 127 -13.79 -3.50 -5.83
N LEU A 128 -14.16 -2.39 -6.47
CA LEU A 128 -14.87 -1.26 -5.88
C LEU A 128 -16.32 -1.20 -6.38
N LYS A 129 -17.20 -0.62 -5.56
CA LYS A 129 -18.56 -0.24 -5.97
C LYS A 129 -18.47 0.83 -7.05
N GLU A 130 -19.24 0.65 -8.12
CA GLU A 130 -19.15 1.45 -9.34
C GLU A 130 -19.35 2.95 -9.09
N ASP A 131 -20.28 3.31 -8.19
CA ASP A 131 -20.60 4.68 -7.79
C ASP A 131 -19.51 5.35 -6.94
N ARG A 132 -18.52 4.60 -6.45
CA ARG A 132 -17.45 5.06 -5.56
C ARG A 132 -16.05 4.85 -6.10
N ALA A 133 -15.90 4.05 -7.15
CA ALA A 133 -14.60 3.71 -7.72
C ALA A 133 -13.83 4.98 -8.17
N GLN A 134 -14.54 5.98 -8.69
CA GLN A 134 -13.91 7.22 -9.15
C GLN A 134 -13.35 8.04 -7.98
N ASP A 135 -14.11 8.19 -6.89
CA ASP A 135 -13.68 8.92 -5.69
C ASP A 135 -12.37 8.34 -5.12
N VAL A 136 -12.28 7.02 -5.01
CA VAL A 136 -11.05 6.34 -4.54
C VAL A 136 -9.87 6.61 -5.48
N GLN A 137 -10.10 6.54 -6.79
CA GLN A 137 -9.06 6.80 -7.79
C GLN A 137 -8.58 8.25 -7.78
N ASP A 138 -9.46 9.20 -7.53
CA ASP A 138 -9.10 10.62 -7.42
C ASP A 138 -8.26 10.87 -6.16
N LEU A 139 -8.62 10.26 -5.03
CA LEU A 139 -7.84 10.33 -3.78
C LEU A 139 -6.46 9.69 -3.94
N LEU A 140 -6.37 8.50 -4.53
CA LEU A 140 -5.08 7.87 -4.82
C LEU A 140 -4.19 8.77 -5.69
N ARG A 141 -4.76 9.41 -6.72
CA ARG A 141 -4.02 10.37 -7.56
C ARG A 141 -3.56 11.60 -6.77
N ALA A 142 -4.39 12.13 -5.87
CA ALA A 142 -4.03 13.26 -5.01
C ALA A 142 -2.87 12.90 -4.06
N VAL A 143 -2.91 11.74 -3.42
CA VAL A 143 -1.84 11.27 -2.52
C VAL A 143 -0.53 11.06 -3.30
N VAL A 144 -0.57 10.44 -4.48
CA VAL A 144 0.61 10.28 -5.34
C VAL A 144 1.18 11.63 -5.76
N ALA A 145 0.32 12.61 -6.05
CA ALA A 145 0.75 13.96 -6.41
C ALA A 145 1.46 14.67 -5.24
N ASP A 146 0.93 14.56 -4.02
CA ASP A 146 1.57 15.11 -2.80
C ASP A 146 2.94 14.46 -2.51
N LEU A 147 3.03 13.13 -2.63
CA LEU A 147 4.31 12.43 -2.50
C LEU A 147 5.33 12.91 -3.55
N ARG A 148 4.88 13.14 -4.79
CA ARG A 148 5.72 13.66 -5.87
C ARG A 148 6.17 15.10 -5.63
N SER A 149 5.31 15.99 -5.15
CA SER A 149 5.71 17.38 -4.87
C SER A 149 6.78 17.45 -3.78
N ARG A 150 6.63 16.66 -2.71
CA ARG A 150 7.63 16.57 -1.62
C ARG A 150 8.99 16.07 -2.11
N MET A 151 9.00 15.09 -3.03
CA MET A 151 10.24 14.61 -3.63
C MET A 151 10.98 15.69 -4.45
N VAL A 152 10.25 16.61 -5.09
CA VAL A 152 10.84 17.72 -5.86
C VAL A 152 11.37 18.81 -4.92
N GLU A 153 10.64 19.12 -3.85
CA GLU A 153 11.04 20.11 -2.84
C GLU A 153 12.36 19.72 -2.14
N CYS A 154 12.52 18.44 -1.79
CA CYS A 154 13.78 17.91 -1.22
C CYS A 154 14.99 18.07 -2.15
N CYS A 155 14.79 18.03 -3.46
CA CYS A 155 15.86 18.28 -4.46
C CYS A 155 16.17 19.77 -4.64
N GLY A 156 15.21 20.65 -4.36
CA GLY A 156 15.35 22.11 -4.48
C GLY A 156 16.10 22.77 -3.32
N GLN A 157 16.10 22.15 -2.14
CA GLN A 157 16.75 22.67 -0.92
C GLN A 157 18.23 22.25 -0.77
N ALA A 158 18.77 21.45 -1.68
CA ALA A 158 20.16 20.96 -1.65
C ALA A 158 21.15 21.80 -2.49
N ARG A 159 20.85 23.08 -2.75
CA ARG A 159 21.71 24.02 -3.49
C ARG A 159 22.26 25.13 -2.61
#